data_AF-V5XCG0-F1
#
_entry.id   AF-V5XCG0-F1
#
_cell.length_a   1.000
_cell.length_b   1.000
_cell.length_c   1.000
_cell.angle_alpha   90.00
_cell.angle_beta   90.00
_cell.angle_gamma   90.00
#
_symmetry.space_group_name_H-M   'P 1'
#
loop_
_entity.id
_entity.type
_entity.pdbx_description
1 polymer ?
#
loop_
_entity_poly.entity_id
_entity_poly.type
_entity_poly.pdbx_seq_one_letter_code
_entity_poly.pdbx_strand_id
1 'polypeptide(L)'
;MKISTSLGQTTLIVSAASVLLAPCAQADVDTDFANQAHTYGIYGPRDYNAWVGKIACKRLAHHVDETALESVSFLQGSLAGGTSQGQAWQFLGAAVAAYCPEATSVLPAAAGPAGSTMKELG
;
A
#
# COMPACT_ATOMS: atom_id res chain seq x y z
N MET A 1 2.02 -19.90 78.34
CA MET A 1 2.70 -19.32 77.16
C MET A 1 2.80 -20.42 76.11
N LYS A 2 1.90 -20.44 75.12
CA LYS A 2 1.85 -21.46 74.04
C LYS A 2 2.25 -20.75 72.74
N ILE A 3 3.30 -21.26 72.10
CA ILE A 3 3.91 -20.71 70.91
C ILE A 3 3.29 -21.47 69.73
N SER A 4 2.41 -20.82 68.94
CA SER A 4 1.87 -21.38 67.71
C SER A 4 2.62 -20.78 66.52
N THR A 5 3.55 -21.58 65.97
CA THR A 5 4.23 -21.33 64.70
C THR A 5 3.26 -21.65 63.56
N SER A 6 2.76 -20.63 62.85
CA SER A 6 2.02 -20.81 61.60
C SER A 6 3.03 -20.90 60.46
N LEU A 7 3.15 -22.10 59.88
CA LEU A 7 3.76 -22.31 58.58
C LEU A 7 2.81 -21.80 57.49
N GLY A 8 3.34 -20.90 56.66
CA GLY A 8 3.34 -21.05 55.21
C GLY A 8 2.01 -20.89 54.49
N GLN A 9 1.82 -19.75 53.84
CA GLN A 9 1.11 -19.67 52.55
C GLN A 9 1.77 -18.60 51.66
N THR A 10 2.78 -19.02 50.91
CA THR A 10 3.23 -18.29 49.73
C THR A 10 2.26 -18.62 48.60
N THR A 11 1.42 -17.68 48.19
CA THR A 11 0.61 -17.83 46.97
C THR A 11 0.67 -16.53 46.19
N LEU A 12 1.78 -16.36 45.47
CA LEU A 12 1.87 -15.43 44.34
C LEU A 12 1.10 -16.07 43.18
N ILE A 13 -0.16 -15.67 42.99
CA ILE A 13 -0.87 -15.90 41.73
C ILE A 13 -0.54 -14.72 40.83
N VAL A 14 0.54 -14.85 40.08
CA VAL A 14 0.82 -13.99 38.92
C VAL A 14 -0.06 -14.50 37.78
N SER A 15 -1.22 -13.88 37.59
CA SER A 15 -2.05 -14.10 36.41
C SER A 15 -1.29 -13.54 35.19
N ALA A 16 -0.70 -14.42 34.40
CA ALA A 16 -0.02 -14.09 33.16
C ALA A 16 -1.03 -13.54 32.12
N ALA A 17 -1.24 -12.23 32.12
CA ALA A 17 -1.90 -11.52 31.01
C ALA A 17 -0.84 -11.02 30.03
N SER A 18 -0.19 -11.94 29.33
CA SER A 18 0.66 -11.61 28.18
C SER A 18 0.04 -12.22 26.93
N VAL A 19 -1.10 -11.67 26.50
CA VAL A 19 -1.48 -11.72 25.09
C VAL A 19 -0.42 -10.89 24.38
N LEU A 20 0.63 -11.56 23.93
CA LEU A 20 1.66 -11.01 23.08
C LEU A 20 0.93 -10.35 21.91
N LEU A 21 1.07 -9.02 21.81
CA LEU A 21 0.68 -8.25 20.65
C LEU A 21 1.46 -8.81 19.46
N ALA A 22 0.89 -9.81 18.78
CA ALA A 22 1.42 -10.24 17.50
C ALA A 22 1.44 -8.97 16.63
N PRO A 23 2.59 -8.59 16.05
CA PRO A 23 2.61 -7.48 15.12
C PRO A 23 1.57 -7.81 14.04
N CYS A 24 0.61 -6.91 13.83
CA CYS A 24 -0.28 -7.03 12.68
C CYS A 24 0.60 -7.32 11.47
N ALA A 25 0.28 -8.37 10.71
CA ALA A 25 0.97 -8.66 9.46
C ALA A 25 0.77 -7.45 8.55
N GLN A 26 1.73 -6.52 8.59
CA GLN A 26 1.75 -5.38 7.70
C GLN A 26 1.95 -5.96 6.31
N ALA A 27 1.05 -5.63 5.40
CA ALA A 27 1.23 -6.00 4.01
C ALA A 27 2.59 -5.49 3.51
N ASP A 28 3.21 -6.29 2.66
CA ASP A 28 4.38 -5.82 1.92
C ASP A 28 3.93 -4.75 0.91
N VAL A 29 4.87 -3.94 0.45
CA VAL A 29 4.59 -2.81 -0.45
C VAL A 29 3.88 -3.25 -1.73
N ASP A 30 4.17 -4.44 -2.27
CA ASP A 30 3.52 -4.93 -3.49
C ASP A 30 2.07 -5.36 -3.22
N THR A 31 1.80 -5.92 -2.03
CA THR A 31 0.43 -6.21 -1.58
C THR A 31 -0.38 -4.94 -1.36
N ASP A 32 0.18 -3.93 -0.69
CA ASP A 32 -0.49 -2.63 -0.49
C ASP A 32 -0.74 -1.92 -1.82
N PHE A 33 0.24 -1.93 -2.71
CA PHE A 33 0.11 -1.33 -4.04
C PHE A 33 -1.00 -2.00 -4.87
N ALA A 34 -1.04 -3.34 -4.88
CA ALA A 34 -2.10 -4.06 -5.59
C ALA A 34 -3.48 -3.79 -5.00
N ASN A 35 -3.59 -3.73 -3.67
CA ASN A 35 -4.83 -3.36 -2.99
C ASN A 35 -5.28 -1.95 -3.40
N GLN A 36 -4.36 -0.99 -3.46
CA GLN A 36 -4.65 0.36 -3.91
C GLN A 36 -5.08 0.40 -5.38
N ALA A 37 -4.38 -0.32 -6.27
CA ALA A 37 -4.75 -0.42 -7.68
C ALA A 37 -6.18 -0.98 -7.88
N HIS A 38 -6.60 -1.94 -7.05
CA HIS A 38 -7.97 -2.44 -7.05
C HIS A 38 -9.00 -1.36 -6.69
N THR A 39 -8.67 -0.38 -5.83
CA THR A 39 -9.58 0.73 -5.54
C THR A 39 -9.84 1.63 -6.75
N TYR A 40 -8.90 1.67 -7.70
CA TYR A 40 -9.06 2.38 -8.98
C TYR A 40 -9.77 1.53 -10.05
N GLY A 41 -10.18 0.30 -9.72
CA GLY A 41 -10.75 -0.63 -10.68
C GLY A 41 -9.72 -1.28 -11.62
N ILE A 42 -8.43 -1.23 -11.28
CA ILE A 42 -7.36 -1.88 -12.04
C ILE A 42 -7.10 -3.24 -11.43
N TYR A 43 -7.76 -4.26 -11.99
CA TYR A 43 -7.64 -5.64 -11.54
C TYR A 43 -6.54 -6.38 -12.28
N GLY A 44 -5.74 -7.15 -11.53
CA GLY A 44 -4.67 -7.97 -12.08
C GLY A 44 -3.95 -8.78 -11.00
N PRO A 45 -3.08 -9.73 -11.38
CA PRO A 45 -2.23 -10.40 -10.41
C PRO A 45 -1.36 -9.38 -9.66
N ARG A 46 -1.29 -9.50 -8.32
CA ARG A 46 -0.50 -8.60 -7.45
C ARG A 46 0.90 -8.35 -8.01
N ASP A 47 1.63 -9.43 -8.28
CA ASP A 47 3.04 -9.35 -8.72
C ASP A 47 3.18 -8.74 -10.12
N TYR A 48 2.15 -8.88 -10.98
CA TYR A 48 2.15 -8.26 -12.29
C TYR A 48 1.97 -6.74 -12.19
N ASN A 49 0.96 -6.29 -11.44
CA ASN A 49 0.73 -4.87 -11.23
C ASN A 49 1.95 -4.21 -10.55
N ALA A 50 2.50 -4.85 -9.51
CA ALA A 50 3.72 -4.38 -8.86
C ALA A 50 4.90 -4.30 -9.82
N TRP A 51 5.11 -5.32 -10.67
CA TRP A 51 6.15 -5.29 -11.70
C TRP A 51 5.96 -4.15 -12.70
N VAL A 52 4.73 -3.94 -13.21
CA VAL A 52 4.42 -2.83 -14.13
C VAL A 52 4.69 -1.47 -13.47
N GLY A 53 4.31 -1.29 -12.20
CA GLY A 53 4.62 -0.07 -11.44
C GLY A 53 6.11 0.19 -11.30
N LYS A 54 6.90 -0.85 -10.96
CA LYS A 54 8.37 -0.76 -10.89
C LYS A 54 8.99 -0.47 -12.26
N ILE A 55 8.42 -0.97 -13.35
CA ILE A 55 8.90 -0.64 -14.71
C ILE A 55 8.62 0.82 -15.06
N ALA A 56 7.43 1.35 -14.75
CA ALA A 56 7.14 2.77 -14.96
C ALA A 56 8.14 3.67 -14.21
N CYS A 57 8.45 3.37 -12.94
CA CYS A 57 9.48 4.07 -12.18
C CYS A 57 10.87 3.99 -12.83
N LYS A 58 11.29 2.80 -13.28
CA LYS A 58 12.57 2.65 -13.99
C LYS A 58 12.60 3.46 -15.29
N ARG A 59 11.49 3.51 -16.03
CA ARG A 59 11.42 4.30 -17.28
C ARG A 59 11.62 5.79 -17.00
N LEU A 60 11.00 6.32 -15.94
CA LEU A 60 11.22 7.70 -15.50
C LEU A 60 12.69 7.93 -15.07
N ALA A 61 13.24 7.04 -14.23
CA ALA A 61 14.61 7.17 -13.73
C ALA A 61 15.68 7.11 -14.81
N HIS A 62 15.42 6.38 -15.90
CA HIS A 62 16.33 6.23 -17.04
C HIS A 62 16.03 7.21 -18.19
N HIS A 63 15.14 8.18 -18.00
CA HIS A 63 14.70 9.13 -19.04
C HIS A 63 14.19 8.43 -20.32
N VAL A 64 13.62 7.21 -20.17
CA VAL A 64 12.89 6.53 -21.25
C VAL A 64 11.51 7.16 -21.41
N ASP A 65 10.91 7.56 -20.29
CA ASP A 65 9.79 8.50 -20.25
C ASP A 65 10.34 9.83 -19.73
N GLU A 66 10.34 10.87 -20.56
CA GLU A 66 10.72 12.23 -20.16
C GLU A 66 9.59 12.94 -19.41
N THR A 67 8.35 12.49 -19.62
CA THR A 67 7.17 13.05 -18.96
C THR A 67 6.29 11.98 -18.34
N ALA A 68 5.51 12.36 -17.33
CA ALA A 68 4.54 11.45 -16.72
C ALA A 68 3.46 10.98 -17.71
N LEU A 69 3.15 11.77 -18.75
CA LEU A 69 2.18 11.37 -19.79
C LEU A 69 2.70 10.20 -20.65
N GLU A 70 4.01 10.14 -20.90
CA GLU A 70 4.63 9.01 -21.60
C GLU A 70 4.55 7.73 -20.75
N SER A 71 4.80 7.84 -19.45
CA SER A 71 4.58 6.73 -18.52
C SER A 71 3.12 6.29 -18.48
N VAL A 72 2.16 7.22 -18.50
CA VAL A 72 0.73 6.87 -18.62
C VAL A 72 0.44 6.13 -19.92
N SER A 73 1.02 6.57 -21.04
CA SER A 73 0.83 5.90 -22.34
C SER A 73 1.39 4.48 -22.32
N PHE A 74 2.56 4.26 -21.69
CA PHE A 74 3.10 2.93 -21.42
C PHE A 74 2.15 2.07 -20.58
N LEU A 75 1.58 2.64 -19.51
CA LEU A 75 0.67 1.94 -18.61
C LEU A 75 -0.63 1.52 -19.30
N GLN A 76 -1.18 2.34 -20.20
CA GLN A 76 -2.38 1.99 -20.96
C GLN A 76 -2.20 0.75 -21.84
N GLY A 77 -0.97 0.47 -22.30
CA GLY A 77 -0.64 -0.76 -23.03
C GLY A 77 -0.20 -1.94 -22.14
N SER A 78 0.09 -1.69 -20.87
CA SER A 78 0.65 -2.68 -19.94
C SER A 78 -0.34 -3.16 -18.89
N LEU A 79 -1.39 -2.39 -18.61
CA LEU A 79 -2.42 -2.75 -17.65
C LEU A 79 -3.53 -3.58 -18.31
N ALA A 80 -4.45 -4.08 -17.49
CA ALA A 80 -5.60 -4.84 -17.98
C ALA A 80 -6.36 -4.07 -19.06
N GLY A 81 -6.82 -4.79 -20.09
CA GLY A 81 -7.56 -4.21 -21.21
C GLY A 81 -8.76 -3.40 -20.73
N GLY A 82 -8.94 -2.21 -21.31
CA GLY A 82 -10.00 -1.28 -20.91
C GLY A 82 -9.63 -0.31 -19.78
N THR A 83 -8.39 -0.34 -19.29
CA THR A 83 -7.89 0.67 -18.35
C THR A 83 -7.94 2.07 -18.99
N SER A 84 -8.75 2.95 -18.41
CA SER A 84 -8.87 4.33 -18.88
C SER A 84 -7.60 5.13 -18.59
N GLN A 85 -7.42 6.24 -19.31
CA GLN A 85 -6.29 7.14 -19.05
C GLN A 85 -6.30 7.69 -17.61
N GLY A 86 -7.48 8.00 -17.06
CA GLY A 86 -7.62 8.45 -15.68
C GLY A 86 -7.18 7.40 -14.66
N GLN A 87 -7.52 6.13 -14.89
CA GLN A 87 -7.05 5.01 -14.06
C GLN A 87 -5.53 4.85 -14.16
N ALA A 88 -4.97 4.96 -15.37
CA ALA A 88 -3.52 4.90 -15.57
C ALA A 88 -2.77 6.05 -14.84
N TRP A 89 -3.36 7.26 -14.77
CA TRP A 89 -2.82 8.35 -13.95
C TRP A 89 -2.81 8.02 -12.45
N GLN A 90 -3.90 7.44 -11.93
CA GLN A 90 -3.99 7.03 -10.51
C GLN A 90 -2.97 5.92 -10.20
N PHE A 91 -2.84 4.96 -11.12
CA PHE A 91 -1.83 3.90 -11.02
C PHE A 91 -0.42 4.47 -11.02
N LEU A 92 -0.11 5.41 -11.91
CA LEU A 92 1.20 6.06 -11.98
C LEU A 92 1.51 6.81 -10.68
N GLY A 93 0.55 7.59 -10.17
CA GLY A 93 0.72 8.31 -8.90
C GLY A 93 1.00 7.36 -7.73
N ALA A 94 0.26 6.25 -7.64
CA ALA A 94 0.51 5.21 -6.65
C ALA A 94 1.88 4.55 -6.83
N ALA A 95 2.30 4.29 -8.08
CA ALA A 95 3.58 3.64 -8.37
C ALA A 95 4.77 4.54 -8.01
N VAL A 96 4.69 5.84 -8.32
CA VAL A 96 5.70 6.83 -7.94
C VAL A 96 5.80 6.92 -6.41
N ALA A 97 4.66 6.99 -5.71
CA ALA A 97 4.66 7.02 -4.25
C ALA A 97 5.26 5.75 -3.62
N ALA A 98 4.99 4.57 -4.19
CA ALA A 98 5.43 3.29 -3.64
C ALA A 98 6.88 2.92 -3.97
N TYR A 99 7.36 3.27 -5.18
CA TYR A 99 8.59 2.70 -5.73
C TYR A 99 9.66 3.72 -6.16
N CYS A 100 9.30 4.98 -6.41
CA CYS A 100 10.26 6.01 -6.82
C CYS A 100 9.82 7.42 -6.35
N PRO A 101 9.76 7.68 -5.03
CA PRO A 101 9.25 8.94 -4.49
C PRO A 101 10.06 10.17 -4.95
N GLU A 102 11.31 10.00 -5.35
CA GLU A 102 12.14 11.03 -5.97
C GLU A 102 11.58 11.57 -7.29
N ALA A 103 10.76 10.78 -8.00
CA ALA A 103 10.13 11.15 -9.25
C ALA A 103 8.79 11.90 -9.08
N THR A 104 8.39 12.21 -7.84
CA THR A 104 7.11 12.91 -7.55
C THR A 104 6.99 14.25 -8.25
N SER A 105 8.11 14.94 -8.50
CA SER A 105 8.13 16.24 -9.21
C SER A 105 7.71 16.16 -10.68
N VAL A 106 7.76 14.97 -11.28
CA VAL A 106 7.36 14.75 -12.70
C VAL A 106 5.83 14.63 -12.83
N LEU A 107 5.13 14.38 -11.71
CA LEU A 107 3.68 14.28 -11.69
C LEU A 107 3.03 15.67 -11.81
N PRO A 108 1.94 15.81 -12.59
CA PRO A 108 1.18 17.05 -12.60
C PRO A 108 0.56 17.33 -11.23
N ALA A 109 0.38 18.61 -10.90
CA ALA A 109 -0.38 19.00 -9.72
C ALA A 109 -1.82 18.45 -9.82
N ALA A 110 -2.19 17.63 -8.85
CA ALA A 110 -3.46 16.89 -8.71
C ALA A 110 -3.60 15.59 -9.54
N ALA A 111 -2.94 14.54 -9.08
CA ALA A 111 -3.54 13.21 -9.00
C ALA A 111 -4.10 13.00 -7.57
N GLY A 112 -5.12 13.80 -7.19
CA GLY A 112 -5.90 13.56 -5.98
C GLY A 112 -6.73 12.28 -6.11
N PRO A 113 -7.18 11.67 -5.00
CA PRO A 113 -7.86 10.37 -5.02
C PRO A 113 -9.09 10.43 -5.93
N ALA A 114 -9.00 9.75 -7.07
CA ALA A 114 -10.17 9.50 -7.91
C ALA A 114 -11.07 8.47 -7.19
N GLY A 115 -11.92 8.97 -6.29
CA GLY A 115 -12.83 8.12 -5.53
C GLY A 115 -13.84 8.82 -4.62
N SER A 116 -13.86 10.15 -4.54
CA SER A 116 -14.73 10.86 -3.57
C SER A 116 -16.09 11.33 -4.12
N THR A 117 -16.45 11.06 -5.37
CA THR A 117 -17.71 11.57 -5.97
C THR A 117 -18.95 10.69 -5.77
N MET A 118 -18.94 9.70 -4.87
CA MET A 118 -20.14 8.89 -4.58
C MET A 118 -20.71 9.06 -3.15
N LYS A 119 -20.32 10.07 -2.37
CA LYS A 119 -20.80 10.23 -0.98
C LYS A 119 -21.79 11.39 -0.72
N GLU A 120 -22.25 12.12 -1.73
CA GLU A 120 -23.23 13.22 -1.54
C GLU A 120 -24.52 13.09 -2.38
N LEU A 121 -24.97 11.87 -2.65
CA LEU A 121 -26.34 11.64 -3.12
C LEU A 121 -27.00 10.59 -2.20
N GLY A 122 -27.52 11.07 -1.08
CA GLY A 122 -28.32 10.34 -0.11
C GLY A 122 -29.02 11.32 0.82
#